data_AF-A0A914WIU1-F1
#
_entry.id   AF-A0A914WIU1-F1
#
_cell.length_a   1.000
_cell.length_b   1.000
_cell.length_c   1.000
_cell.angle_alpha   90.00
_cell.angle_beta   90.00
_cell.angle_gamma   90.00
#
_symmetry.space_group_name_H-M   'P 1'
#
loop_
_entity.id
_entity.type
_entity.pdbx_description
1 polymer ?
#
loop_
_entity_poly.entity_id
_entity_poly.type
_entity_poly.pdbx_seq_one_letter_code
_entity_poly.pdbx_strand_id
1 'polypeptide(L)'
;MSWSDAEDYCRRSGGPNSHLTSISSAFFTSDINGVAANNPAIGALDQVWIGAKGLNLDSSFIWVDGTPFIYTNWLPGQPQLSSSCVSTLARSSGRWRTEPCETQNYFICKYTMQPVPTPTDCYDWHFSNGNSTSGIYQISPPGSSPFNVYCDMVTDGGGWTVIQRRIDGTLLFFNQTWSAYKNGFNNGLANNQWLGNDRIHILSTKDVSVSLRIDIQGHIDYFQTYENVTVSDVWNNFQIGDENANYTLQVGALVSGNLSQYQSDNDFQHFNGNMPFSTQDRGTTSGMSMARSDGGWWYQDTTKTSLNGKFGSVFFFWVRFHADGSDGVWIFPYTSQMMLRRSS
;
A
#
# COMPACT_ATOMS: atom_id res chain seq x y z
N MET A 1 -9.09 -41.42 7.92
CA MET A 1 -8.24 -40.58 8.79
C MET A 1 -9.07 -40.16 10.00
N SER A 2 -8.47 -40.02 11.19
CA SER A 2 -9.18 -39.45 12.35
C SER A 2 -9.57 -38.00 12.06
N TRP A 3 -10.53 -37.44 12.80
CA TRP A 3 -10.96 -36.06 12.58
C TRP A 3 -9.81 -35.05 12.84
N SER A 4 -9.02 -35.26 13.89
CA SER A 4 -7.90 -34.37 14.23
C SER A 4 -6.79 -34.43 13.18
N ASP A 5 -6.44 -35.65 12.73
CA ASP A 5 -5.44 -35.82 11.68
C ASP A 5 -5.88 -35.19 10.35
N ALA A 6 -7.18 -35.21 10.06
CA ALA A 6 -7.75 -34.60 8.88
C ALA A 6 -7.69 -33.07 8.90
N GLU A 7 -7.97 -32.46 10.05
CA GLU A 7 -7.78 -31.02 10.26
C GLU A 7 -6.30 -30.63 10.11
N ASP A 8 -5.40 -31.40 10.72
CA ASP A 8 -3.96 -31.14 10.61
C ASP A 8 -3.43 -31.35 9.19
N TYR A 9 -4.00 -32.29 8.43
CA TYR A 9 -3.70 -32.44 7.01
C TYR A 9 -4.14 -31.20 6.23
N CYS A 10 -5.36 -30.70 6.46
CA CYS A 10 -5.86 -29.50 5.78
C CYS A 10 -4.97 -28.29 6.05
N ARG A 11 -4.57 -28.06 7.30
CA ARG A 11 -3.67 -26.95 7.69
C ARG A 11 -2.27 -27.09 7.10
N ARG A 12 -1.72 -28.30 7.09
CA ARG A 12 -0.37 -28.54 6.51
C ARG A 12 -0.35 -28.40 5.00
N SER A 13 -1.41 -28.84 4.32
CA SER A 13 -1.45 -28.87 2.85
C SER A 13 -1.91 -27.54 2.24
N GLY A 14 -2.82 -26.83 2.90
CA GLY A 14 -3.39 -25.57 2.41
C GLY A 14 -2.96 -24.32 3.20
N GLY A 15 -2.05 -24.45 4.16
CA GLY A 15 -1.59 -23.35 5.01
C GLY A 15 -2.59 -22.98 6.13
N PRO A 16 -2.31 -21.90 6.88
CA PRO A 16 -3.04 -21.56 8.10
C PRO A 16 -4.52 -21.18 7.90
N ASN A 17 -4.95 -20.88 6.66
CA ASN A 17 -6.35 -20.58 6.32
C ASN A 17 -7.10 -21.78 5.73
N SER A 18 -6.51 -22.98 5.79
CA SER A 18 -7.10 -24.21 5.30
C SER A 18 -7.55 -25.06 6.48
N HIS A 19 -8.82 -25.41 6.50
CA HIS A 19 -9.47 -26.17 7.56
C HIS A 19 -10.38 -27.24 6.98
N LEU A 20 -10.82 -28.19 7.79
CA LEU A 20 -11.98 -29.02 7.45
C LEU A 20 -13.19 -28.12 7.15
N THR A 21 -13.95 -28.49 6.12
CA THR A 21 -14.97 -27.60 5.57
C THR A 21 -16.07 -27.21 6.55
N SER A 22 -16.42 -25.93 6.56
CA SER A 22 -17.64 -25.40 7.18
C SER A 22 -18.81 -25.35 6.20
N ILE A 23 -20.02 -25.63 6.70
CA ILE A 23 -21.25 -25.58 5.91
C ILE A 23 -22.22 -24.59 6.56
N SER A 24 -22.32 -23.38 6.00
CA SER A 24 -23.15 -22.29 6.54
C SER A 24 -24.47 -22.08 5.80
N SER A 25 -24.76 -22.89 4.76
CA SER A 25 -26.02 -22.83 4.02
C SER A 25 -26.28 -24.11 3.21
N ALA A 26 -27.50 -24.24 2.69
CA ALA A 26 -27.85 -25.29 1.73
C ALA A 26 -27.05 -25.20 0.42
N PHE A 27 -26.65 -23.99 0.00
CA PHE A 27 -25.78 -23.78 -1.16
C PHE A 27 -24.42 -24.46 -0.94
N PHE A 28 -23.78 -24.21 0.20
CA PHE A 28 -22.51 -24.86 0.54
C PHE A 28 -22.65 -26.38 0.65
N THR A 29 -23.80 -26.89 1.07
CA THR A 29 -24.05 -28.35 1.08
C THR A 29 -23.96 -28.93 -0.34
N SER A 30 -24.53 -28.24 -1.34
CA SER A 30 -24.46 -28.66 -2.75
C SER A 30 -23.02 -28.67 -3.27
N ASP A 31 -22.21 -27.66 -2.93
CA ASP A 31 -20.81 -27.59 -3.36
C ASP A 31 -19.99 -28.77 -2.82
N ILE A 32 -20.12 -29.07 -1.52
CA ILE A 32 -19.42 -30.18 -0.87
C ILE A 32 -19.85 -31.53 -1.48
N ASN A 33 -21.14 -31.68 -1.79
CA ASN A 33 -21.63 -32.87 -2.47
C ASN A 33 -21.02 -33.02 -3.87
N GLY A 34 -20.88 -31.91 -4.61
CA GLY A 34 -20.23 -31.88 -5.93
C GLY A 34 -18.75 -32.26 -5.86
N VAL A 35 -18.01 -31.71 -4.87
CA VAL A 35 -16.59 -32.05 -4.63
C VAL A 35 -16.44 -33.54 -4.31
N ALA A 36 -17.27 -34.08 -3.42
CA ALA A 36 -17.24 -35.51 -3.09
C ALA A 36 -17.60 -36.39 -4.30
N ALA A 37 -18.54 -35.95 -5.14
CA ALA A 37 -18.95 -36.69 -6.33
C ALA A 37 -17.86 -36.80 -7.40
N ASN A 38 -16.94 -35.83 -7.46
CA ASN A 38 -15.82 -35.82 -8.39
C ASN A 38 -14.67 -36.76 -7.97
N ASN A 39 -14.69 -37.30 -6.76
CA ASN A 39 -13.69 -38.27 -6.31
C ASN A 39 -14.29 -39.70 -6.35
N PRO A 40 -13.85 -40.57 -7.28
CA PRO A 40 -14.41 -41.91 -7.41
C PRO A 40 -14.12 -42.83 -6.22
N ALA A 41 -13.19 -42.48 -5.34
CA ALA A 41 -12.89 -43.24 -4.13
C ALA A 41 -13.98 -43.09 -3.04
N ILE A 42 -14.76 -42.01 -3.06
CA ILE A 42 -15.81 -41.76 -2.07
C ILE A 42 -17.10 -42.42 -2.58
N GLY A 43 -17.64 -43.39 -1.86
CA GLY A 43 -18.93 -44.03 -2.12
C GLY A 43 -20.15 -43.22 -1.65
N ALA A 44 -21.36 -43.66 -2.02
CA ALA A 44 -22.61 -42.97 -1.67
C ALA A 44 -22.95 -42.99 -0.16
N LEU A 45 -22.46 -44.01 0.55
CA LEU A 45 -22.67 -44.22 1.99
C LEU A 45 -21.43 -43.86 2.83
N ASP A 46 -20.36 -43.41 2.18
CA ASP A 46 -19.13 -43.06 2.87
C ASP A 46 -19.30 -41.77 3.66
N GLN A 47 -18.71 -41.76 4.84
CA GLN A 47 -18.73 -40.62 5.73
C GLN A 47 -17.55 -39.70 5.39
N VAL A 48 -17.84 -38.41 5.36
CA VAL A 48 -16.85 -37.36 5.08
C VAL A 48 -16.80 -36.41 6.26
N TRP A 49 -15.63 -36.27 6.88
CA TRP A 49 -15.42 -35.31 7.95
C TRP A 49 -15.64 -33.88 7.47
N ILE A 50 -16.35 -33.12 8.31
CA ILE A 50 -16.53 -31.67 8.19
C ILE A 50 -15.99 -30.99 9.44
N GLY A 51 -15.75 -29.68 9.37
CA GLY A 51 -15.08 -28.92 10.42
C GLY A 51 -15.88 -28.69 11.70
N ALA A 52 -17.06 -29.31 11.83
CA ALA A 52 -17.90 -29.16 13.00
C ALA A 52 -17.43 -30.12 14.11
N LYS A 53 -17.28 -29.58 15.31
CA LYS A 53 -17.05 -30.35 16.54
C LYS A 53 -17.94 -29.87 17.67
N GLY A 54 -18.41 -30.81 18.48
CA GLY A 54 -19.17 -30.54 19.69
C GLY A 54 -18.29 -29.98 20.80
N LEU A 55 -18.80 -29.00 21.52
CA LEU A 55 -18.26 -28.58 22.81
C LEU A 55 -18.97 -29.39 23.89
N ASN A 56 -18.25 -29.86 24.91
CA ASN A 56 -18.80 -30.64 26.03
C ASN A 56 -19.68 -29.79 26.98
N LEU A 57 -20.28 -28.72 26.47
CA LEU A 57 -21.13 -27.76 27.15
C LEU A 57 -22.38 -27.56 26.28
N ASP A 58 -23.53 -27.95 26.81
CA ASP A 58 -24.87 -27.61 26.33
C ASP A 58 -25.23 -27.96 24.88
N SER A 59 -24.72 -29.09 24.35
CA SER A 59 -25.01 -29.54 22.98
C SER A 59 -24.62 -28.53 21.89
N SER A 60 -23.65 -27.66 22.18
CA SER A 60 -23.19 -26.62 21.27
C SER A 60 -22.11 -27.14 20.31
N PHE A 61 -22.10 -26.65 19.08
CA PHE A 61 -21.13 -27.02 18.04
C PHE A 61 -20.44 -25.77 17.51
N ILE A 62 -19.17 -25.92 17.14
CA ILE A 62 -18.38 -24.87 16.49
C ILE A 62 -17.77 -25.37 15.19
N TRP A 63 -17.55 -24.46 14.27
CA TRP A 63 -16.69 -24.69 13.10
C TRP A 63 -15.24 -24.36 13.46
N VAL A 64 -14.30 -25.24 13.09
CA VAL A 64 -12.86 -25.02 13.35
C VAL A 64 -12.25 -23.81 12.66
N ASP A 65 -12.89 -23.33 11.58
CA ASP A 65 -12.46 -22.16 10.82
C ASP A 65 -13.03 -20.84 11.36
N GLY A 66 -13.78 -20.88 12.47
CA GLY A 66 -14.40 -19.71 13.08
C GLY A 66 -15.69 -19.23 12.39
N THR A 67 -16.16 -19.91 11.35
CA THR A 67 -17.46 -19.59 10.72
C THR A 67 -18.59 -19.65 11.77
N PRO A 68 -19.56 -18.73 11.75
CA PRO A 68 -20.71 -18.79 12.65
C PRO A 68 -21.53 -20.08 12.44
N PHE A 69 -21.87 -20.78 13.54
CA PHE A 69 -22.68 -22.00 13.51
C PHE A 69 -24.19 -21.68 13.43
N ILE A 70 -24.63 -21.17 12.26
CA ILE A 70 -26.00 -20.66 12.04
C ILE A 70 -26.88 -21.58 11.17
N TYR A 71 -26.30 -22.62 10.59
CA TYR A 71 -26.98 -23.56 9.71
C TYR A 71 -26.75 -24.98 10.20
N THR A 72 -27.79 -25.82 10.10
CA THR A 72 -27.70 -27.24 10.45
C THR A 72 -28.39 -28.10 9.40
N ASN A 73 -27.82 -29.28 9.14
CA ASN A 73 -28.42 -30.28 8.26
C ASN A 73 -28.35 -31.69 8.87
N TRP A 74 -28.73 -31.83 10.14
CA TRP A 74 -28.66 -33.09 10.87
C TRP A 74 -29.57 -34.18 10.27
N LEU A 75 -29.11 -35.44 10.37
CA LEU A 75 -29.97 -36.61 10.19
C LEU A 75 -31.05 -36.67 11.28
N PRO A 76 -32.21 -37.29 11.02
CA PRO A 76 -33.21 -37.55 12.06
C PRO A 76 -32.59 -38.27 13.27
N GLY A 77 -32.79 -37.73 14.47
CA GLY A 77 -32.23 -38.31 15.72
C GLY A 77 -30.77 -37.96 16.02
N GLN A 78 -30.17 -37.03 15.26
CA GLN A 78 -28.85 -36.44 15.52
C GLN A 78 -28.99 -34.99 16.01
N PRO A 79 -28.01 -34.43 16.74
CA PRO A 79 -26.74 -35.04 17.17
C PRO A 79 -26.89 -36.04 18.32
N GLN A 80 -26.02 -37.06 18.37
CA GLN A 80 -25.86 -37.94 19.53
C GLN A 80 -24.62 -37.52 20.32
N LEU A 81 -24.83 -36.93 21.50
CA LEU A 81 -23.83 -36.15 22.27
C LEU A 81 -22.69 -36.96 22.90
N SER A 82 -22.72 -38.29 22.82
CA SER A 82 -21.65 -39.17 23.31
C SER A 82 -20.42 -39.17 22.38
N SER A 83 -20.45 -38.39 21.30
CA SER A 83 -19.47 -38.40 20.22
C SER A 83 -19.36 -37.01 19.58
N SER A 84 -18.20 -36.36 19.66
CA SER A 84 -18.13 -34.90 19.47
C SER A 84 -17.52 -34.44 18.12
N CYS A 85 -17.36 -35.31 17.13
CA CYS A 85 -16.94 -34.93 15.77
C CYS A 85 -18.05 -35.21 14.76
N VAL A 86 -18.10 -34.43 13.68
CA VAL A 86 -19.25 -34.44 12.75
C VAL A 86 -18.81 -34.88 11.36
N SER A 87 -19.54 -35.85 10.81
CA SER A 87 -19.42 -36.31 9.43
C SER A 87 -20.68 -35.99 8.63
N THR A 88 -20.54 -35.95 7.31
CA THR A 88 -21.64 -35.78 6.36
C THR A 88 -21.66 -36.92 5.33
N LEU A 89 -22.86 -37.28 4.90
CA LEU A 89 -23.10 -38.17 3.76
C LEU A 89 -23.04 -37.38 2.44
N ALA A 90 -21.84 -36.91 2.05
CA ALA A 90 -21.65 -35.95 0.96
C ALA A 90 -22.13 -36.45 -0.42
N ARG A 91 -22.07 -37.76 -0.71
CA ARG A 91 -22.56 -38.31 -1.99
C ARG A 91 -24.02 -38.76 -1.98
N SER A 92 -24.77 -38.49 -0.92
CA SER A 92 -26.20 -38.79 -0.87
C SER A 92 -27.02 -37.60 -0.38
N SER A 93 -27.40 -37.58 0.89
CA SER A 93 -28.31 -36.57 1.44
C SER A 93 -27.64 -35.28 1.89
N GLY A 94 -26.30 -35.27 2.00
CA GLY A 94 -25.54 -34.17 2.61
C GLY A 94 -25.86 -33.95 4.09
N ARG A 95 -26.57 -34.90 4.73
CA ARG A 95 -27.02 -34.83 6.11
C ARG A 95 -25.92 -35.24 7.07
N TRP A 96 -25.93 -34.63 8.25
CA TRP A 96 -24.86 -34.74 9.24
C TRP A 96 -25.19 -35.71 10.36
N ARG A 97 -24.15 -36.29 10.94
CA ARG A 97 -24.23 -37.07 12.17
C ARG A 97 -23.01 -36.85 13.04
N THR A 98 -23.15 -37.16 14.33
CA THR A 98 -21.99 -37.26 15.20
C THR A 98 -21.37 -38.66 15.15
N GLU A 99 -20.04 -38.69 15.27
CA GLU A 99 -19.22 -39.91 15.25
C GLU A 99 -18.00 -39.78 16.18
N PRO A 100 -17.39 -40.91 16.62
CA PRO A 100 -16.20 -40.85 17.44
C PRO A 100 -15.07 -40.20 16.65
N CYS A 101 -14.36 -39.25 17.25
CA CYS A 101 -13.33 -38.49 16.55
C CYS A 101 -12.19 -39.37 16.00
N GLU A 102 -11.98 -40.55 16.58
CA GLU A 102 -10.98 -41.55 16.15
C GLU A 102 -11.44 -42.40 14.95
N THR A 103 -12.71 -42.29 14.54
CA THR A 103 -13.23 -43.02 13.38
C THR A 103 -12.48 -42.62 12.11
N GLN A 104 -12.23 -43.60 11.25
CA GLN A 104 -11.49 -43.39 10.01
C GLN A 104 -12.45 -43.05 8.87
N ASN A 105 -12.54 -41.76 8.53
CA ASN A 105 -13.38 -41.28 7.43
C ASN A 105 -12.58 -40.55 6.34
N TYR A 106 -13.23 -40.30 5.20
CA TYR A 106 -12.78 -39.31 4.21
C TYR A 106 -12.96 -37.90 4.75
N PHE A 107 -12.46 -36.89 4.07
CA PHE A 107 -12.55 -35.50 4.54
C PHE A 107 -12.43 -34.54 3.36
N ILE A 108 -12.98 -33.33 3.52
CA ILE A 108 -12.87 -32.24 2.55
C ILE A 108 -12.29 -31.01 3.24
N CYS A 109 -11.19 -30.51 2.71
CA CYS A 109 -10.60 -29.24 3.13
C CYS A 109 -11.28 -28.08 2.42
N LYS A 110 -11.50 -26.99 3.14
CA LYS A 110 -11.90 -25.69 2.62
C LYS A 110 -10.78 -24.70 2.88
N TYR A 111 -10.31 -24.07 1.82
CA TYR A 111 -9.40 -22.94 1.91
C TYR A 111 -10.22 -21.65 1.82
N THR A 112 -10.16 -20.82 2.86
CA THR A 112 -10.62 -19.44 2.72
C THR A 112 -9.51 -18.65 2.04
N MET A 113 -9.77 -18.19 0.81
CA MET A 113 -8.94 -17.12 0.28
C MET A 113 -9.10 -15.94 1.23
N GLN A 114 -8.04 -15.60 1.97
CA GLN A 114 -7.96 -14.27 2.56
C GLN A 114 -8.22 -13.29 1.41
N PRO A 115 -9.08 -12.25 1.58
CA PRO A 115 -9.12 -11.20 0.59
C PRO A 115 -7.68 -10.77 0.36
N VAL A 116 -7.19 -10.92 -0.89
CA VAL A 116 -5.83 -10.50 -1.25
C VAL A 116 -5.69 -9.09 -0.70
N PRO A 117 -4.73 -8.82 0.21
CA PRO A 117 -4.59 -7.49 0.77
C PRO A 117 -4.55 -6.51 -0.39
N THR A 118 -5.55 -5.63 -0.47
CA THR A 118 -5.62 -4.65 -1.55
C THR A 118 -4.34 -3.82 -1.47
N PRO A 119 -3.53 -3.76 -2.54
CA PRO A 119 -2.26 -3.05 -2.49
C PRO A 119 -2.43 -1.63 -1.97
N THR A 120 -1.70 -1.29 -0.90
CA THR A 120 -1.85 0.00 -0.22
C THR A 120 -0.97 1.08 -0.84
N ASP A 121 0.00 0.69 -1.64
CA ASP A 121 0.92 1.54 -2.39
C ASP A 121 1.54 0.77 -3.58
N CYS A 122 2.51 1.40 -4.25
CA CYS A 122 3.29 0.78 -5.32
C CYS A 122 4.27 -0.29 -4.84
N TYR A 123 4.71 -0.25 -3.56
CA TYR A 123 5.58 -1.27 -3.00
C TYR A 123 4.85 -2.62 -2.98
N ASP A 124 3.60 -2.65 -2.52
CA ASP A 124 2.80 -3.88 -2.45
C ASP A 124 2.56 -4.44 -3.88
N TRP A 125 2.22 -3.57 -4.84
CA TRP A 125 2.13 -3.98 -6.25
C TRP A 125 3.43 -4.60 -6.78
N HIS A 126 4.57 -4.01 -6.43
CA HIS A 126 5.87 -4.50 -6.90
C HIS A 126 6.29 -5.81 -6.23
N PHE A 127 6.41 -5.80 -4.91
CA PHE A 127 7.04 -6.88 -4.15
C PHE A 127 6.08 -7.99 -3.74
N SER A 128 4.79 -7.70 -3.55
CA SER A 128 3.79 -8.73 -3.21
C SER A 128 3.10 -9.30 -4.44
N ASN A 129 2.83 -8.46 -5.45
CA ASN A 129 2.09 -8.88 -6.65
C ASN A 129 3.00 -9.14 -7.86
N GLY A 130 4.29 -8.81 -7.78
CA GLY A 130 5.28 -9.09 -8.83
C GLY A 130 5.19 -8.14 -10.04
N ASN A 131 4.54 -6.98 -9.92
CA ASN A 131 4.42 -6.04 -11.02
C ASN A 131 5.72 -5.24 -11.22
N SER A 132 6.29 -5.31 -12.43
CA SER A 132 7.57 -4.68 -12.78
C SER A 132 7.46 -3.58 -13.84
N THR A 133 6.26 -3.22 -14.27
CA THR A 133 6.04 -2.19 -15.31
C THR A 133 5.59 -0.88 -14.67
N SER A 134 6.28 0.23 -14.95
CA SER A 134 5.84 1.54 -14.48
C SER A 134 4.54 1.96 -15.16
N GLY A 135 3.62 2.59 -14.42
CA GLY A 135 2.30 2.89 -14.94
C GLY A 135 1.33 3.38 -13.87
N ILE A 136 0.06 3.49 -14.22
CA ILE A 136 -0.98 3.88 -13.29
C ILE A 136 -1.54 2.63 -12.60
N TYR A 137 -1.55 2.66 -11.28
CA TYR A 137 -2.08 1.60 -10.43
C TYR A 137 -3.12 2.19 -9.48
N GLN A 138 -4.16 1.43 -9.19
CA GLN A 138 -5.09 1.75 -8.11
C GLN A 138 -4.54 1.21 -6.80
N ILE A 139 -4.52 2.04 -5.77
CA ILE A 139 -4.09 1.67 -4.42
C ILE A 139 -5.22 1.96 -3.42
N SER A 140 -5.20 1.25 -2.30
CA SER A 140 -6.22 1.38 -1.25
C SER A 140 -5.57 1.47 0.14
N PRO A 141 -4.88 2.58 0.46
CA PRO A 141 -4.28 2.74 1.78
C PRO A 141 -5.36 2.91 2.87
N PRO A 142 -5.11 2.40 4.10
CA PRO A 142 -6.03 2.53 5.22
C PRO A 142 -6.40 3.99 5.50
N GLY A 143 -7.67 4.23 5.87
CA GLY A 143 -8.16 5.59 6.15
C GLY A 143 -8.51 6.41 4.91
N SER A 144 -8.51 5.81 3.72
CA SER A 144 -8.90 6.48 2.47
C SER A 144 -9.78 5.59 1.57
N SER A 145 -10.55 6.22 0.69
CA SER A 145 -11.14 5.50 -0.45
C SER A 145 -10.06 5.22 -1.51
N PRO A 146 -10.14 4.11 -2.27
CA PRO A 146 -9.13 3.78 -3.28
C PRO A 146 -8.90 4.91 -4.28
N PHE A 147 -7.65 5.11 -4.69
CA PHE A 147 -7.29 6.13 -5.68
C PHE A 147 -6.12 5.66 -6.57
N ASN A 148 -5.99 6.32 -7.72
CA ASN A 148 -4.94 6.01 -8.68
C ASN A 148 -3.67 6.78 -8.36
N VAL A 149 -2.53 6.11 -8.51
CA VAL A 149 -1.18 6.67 -8.43
C VAL A 149 -0.37 6.22 -9.63
N TYR A 150 0.66 7.00 -9.99
CA TYR A 150 1.68 6.49 -10.89
C TYR A 150 2.74 5.76 -10.07
N CYS A 151 3.02 4.51 -10.43
CA CYS A 151 4.08 3.71 -9.85
C CYS A 151 5.29 3.71 -10.77
N ASP A 152 6.45 4.03 -10.20
CA ASP A 152 7.73 3.70 -10.82
C ASP A 152 8.20 2.34 -10.29
N MET A 153 8.15 1.35 -11.17
CA MET A 153 8.50 -0.04 -10.89
C MET A 153 9.92 -0.41 -11.35
N VAL A 154 10.70 0.55 -11.83
CA VAL A 154 12.00 0.32 -12.48
C VAL A 154 13.12 1.03 -11.73
N THR A 155 12.94 2.30 -11.37
CA THR A 155 14.00 3.11 -10.75
C THR A 155 14.40 2.53 -9.39
N ASP A 156 15.71 2.31 -9.19
CA ASP A 156 16.29 1.89 -7.90
C ASP A 156 15.56 0.72 -7.23
N GLY A 157 15.25 -0.33 -8.02
CA GLY A 157 14.55 -1.52 -7.55
C GLY A 157 13.03 -1.42 -7.51
N GLY A 158 12.44 -0.31 -7.97
CA GLY A 158 10.98 -0.19 -8.17
C GLY A 158 10.14 -0.05 -6.90
N GLY A 159 8.82 -0.13 -7.07
CA GLY A 159 7.86 0.00 -5.96
C GLY A 159 7.68 1.43 -5.45
N TRP A 160 8.05 2.45 -6.23
CA TRP A 160 7.96 3.84 -5.85
C TRP A 160 6.60 4.44 -6.19
N THR A 161 5.96 5.08 -5.22
CA THR A 161 4.71 5.83 -5.40
C THR A 161 5.02 7.28 -5.72
N VAL A 162 4.74 7.72 -6.94
CA VAL A 162 5.03 9.09 -7.37
C VAL A 162 4.00 10.07 -6.78
N ILE A 163 4.50 11.07 -6.03
CA ILE A 163 3.67 12.11 -5.39
C ILE A 163 3.72 13.45 -6.12
N GLN A 164 4.81 13.69 -6.85
CA GLN A 164 4.97 14.83 -7.74
C GLN A 164 5.71 14.36 -8.99
N ARG A 165 5.27 14.83 -10.16
CA ARG A 165 6.00 14.64 -11.42
C ARG A 165 5.95 15.89 -12.28
N ARG A 166 7.08 16.22 -12.92
CA ARG A 166 7.23 17.23 -13.97
C ARG A 166 8.02 16.62 -15.13
N ILE A 167 7.43 16.56 -16.32
CA ILE A 167 8.08 16.10 -17.56
C ILE A 167 8.04 17.18 -18.66
N ASP A 168 7.12 18.13 -18.55
CA ASP A 168 7.00 19.28 -19.44
C ASP A 168 6.26 20.46 -18.73
N GLY A 169 6.09 21.57 -19.43
CA GLY A 169 5.42 22.78 -18.92
C GLY A 169 3.90 22.84 -19.11
N THR A 170 3.23 21.75 -19.50
CA THR A 170 1.80 21.75 -19.86
C THR A 170 0.86 21.91 -18.67
N LEU A 171 1.32 21.61 -17.46
CA LEU A 171 0.54 21.73 -16.22
C LEU A 171 1.10 22.83 -15.33
N LEU A 172 0.22 23.74 -14.90
CA LEU A 172 0.57 24.86 -14.03
C LEU A 172 0.55 24.42 -12.56
N PHE A 173 1.69 24.54 -11.90
CA PHE A 173 1.83 24.30 -10.44
C PHE A 173 1.82 25.62 -9.65
N PHE A 174 2.22 26.73 -10.28
CA PHE A 174 2.14 28.06 -9.68
C PHE A 174 0.71 28.61 -9.71
N ASN A 175 0.42 29.56 -8.81
CA ASN A 175 -0.90 30.21 -8.72
C ASN A 175 -2.06 29.22 -8.50
N GLN A 176 -1.76 28.06 -7.90
CA GLN A 176 -2.75 27.08 -7.45
C GLN A 176 -3.12 27.36 -5.99
N THR A 177 -4.39 27.11 -5.65
CA THR A 177 -4.94 27.35 -4.31
C THR A 177 -4.58 26.25 -3.32
N TRP A 178 -4.76 26.53 -2.03
CA TRP A 178 -4.72 25.52 -0.97
C TRP A 178 -5.59 24.31 -1.28
N SER A 179 -6.82 24.55 -1.73
CA SER A 179 -7.77 23.49 -2.07
C SER A 179 -7.27 22.61 -3.23
N ALA A 180 -6.64 23.21 -4.25
CA ALA A 180 -6.05 22.46 -5.35
C ALA A 180 -4.88 21.59 -4.88
N TYR A 181 -3.97 22.12 -4.07
CA TYR A 181 -2.86 21.37 -3.50
C TYR A 181 -3.29 20.30 -2.50
N LYS A 182 -4.36 20.53 -1.74
CA LYS A 182 -4.98 19.55 -0.84
C LYS A 182 -5.50 18.33 -1.61
N ASN A 183 -6.30 18.57 -2.64
CA ASN A 183 -6.96 17.52 -3.43
C ASN A 183 -6.05 16.88 -4.48
N GLY A 184 -5.00 17.59 -4.90
CA GLY A 184 -4.16 17.22 -6.02
C GLY A 184 -4.76 17.64 -7.35
N PHE A 185 -3.91 17.65 -8.38
CA PHE A 185 -4.28 18.04 -9.72
C PHE A 185 -3.56 17.17 -10.75
N ASN A 186 -4.29 16.85 -11.83
CA ASN A 186 -3.92 15.86 -12.85
C ASN A 186 -3.78 14.41 -12.33
N ASN A 187 -4.52 14.09 -11.25
CA ASN A 187 -4.61 12.78 -10.62
C ASN A 187 -5.11 11.72 -11.61
N GLY A 188 -4.24 10.79 -12.03
CA GLY A 188 -4.60 9.70 -12.94
C GLY A 188 -4.11 9.84 -14.38
N LEU A 189 -3.17 10.74 -14.64
CA LEU A 189 -2.34 10.71 -15.85
C LEU A 189 -0.90 10.33 -15.50
N ALA A 190 -0.21 9.66 -16.43
CA ALA A 190 1.20 9.29 -16.28
C ALA A 190 2.19 10.48 -16.39
N ASN A 191 1.67 11.69 -16.56
CA ASN A 191 2.44 12.89 -16.89
C ASN A 191 2.61 13.80 -15.66
N ASN A 192 2.67 15.12 -15.87
CA ASN A 192 2.83 16.09 -14.79
C ASN A 192 1.73 15.95 -13.74
N GLN A 193 2.02 15.92 -12.45
CA GLN A 193 0.98 15.83 -11.43
C GLN A 193 1.46 16.28 -10.04
N TRP A 194 0.51 16.67 -9.21
CA TRP A 194 0.63 16.72 -7.76
C TRP A 194 -0.45 15.85 -7.15
N LEU A 195 -0.07 14.82 -6.39
CA LEU A 195 -1.00 13.80 -5.92
C LEU A 195 -2.09 14.36 -4.98
N GLY A 196 -1.76 15.42 -4.24
CA GLY A 196 -2.64 16.04 -3.25
C GLY A 196 -2.16 15.80 -1.83
N ASN A 197 -2.11 16.87 -1.03
CA ASN A 197 -1.54 16.82 0.32
C ASN A 197 -2.27 15.85 1.24
N ASP A 198 -3.60 15.68 1.10
CA ASP A 198 -4.33 14.67 1.90
C ASP A 198 -3.82 13.26 1.61
N ARG A 199 -3.61 12.92 0.33
CA ARG A 199 -3.11 11.60 -0.09
C ARG A 199 -1.65 11.41 0.28
N ILE A 200 -0.82 12.46 0.14
CA ILE A 200 0.59 12.42 0.54
C ILE A 200 0.68 12.21 2.06
N HIS A 201 -0.16 12.88 2.85
CA HIS A 201 -0.23 12.69 4.31
C HIS A 201 -0.53 11.23 4.66
N ILE A 202 -1.59 10.66 4.08
CA ILE A 202 -1.98 9.26 4.28
C ILE A 202 -0.84 8.30 3.93
N LEU A 203 -0.19 8.50 2.78
CA LEU A 203 0.89 7.63 2.31
C LEU A 203 2.17 7.76 3.16
N SER A 204 2.44 8.96 3.68
CA SER A 204 3.65 9.24 4.44
C SER A 204 3.55 8.80 5.91
N THR A 205 2.35 8.77 6.49
CA THR A 205 2.14 8.44 7.92
C THR A 205 1.73 6.98 8.17
N LYS A 206 1.52 6.20 7.11
CA LYS A 206 1.13 4.78 7.24
C LYS A 206 2.22 3.89 7.84
N ASP A 207 3.48 4.28 7.71
CA ASP A 207 4.65 3.54 8.17
C ASP A 207 5.76 4.54 8.52
N VAL A 208 6.45 4.31 9.63
CA VAL A 208 7.55 5.19 10.08
C VAL A 208 8.76 5.14 9.16
N SER A 209 8.88 4.10 8.34
CA SER A 209 10.01 3.84 7.45
C SER A 209 9.86 4.45 6.05
N VAL A 210 8.80 5.23 5.78
CA VAL A 210 8.60 5.87 4.48
C VAL A 210 9.77 6.80 4.16
N SER A 211 10.40 6.55 3.02
CA SER A 211 11.48 7.35 2.48
C SER A 211 10.97 8.20 1.31
N LEU A 212 11.52 9.40 1.20
CA LEU A 212 11.34 10.29 0.06
C LEU A 212 12.53 10.17 -0.88
N ARG A 213 12.28 9.99 -2.17
CA ARG A 213 13.26 10.13 -3.24
C ARG A 213 12.90 11.33 -4.10
N ILE A 214 13.89 12.18 -4.40
CA ILE A 214 13.78 13.26 -5.39
C ILE A 214 14.74 12.96 -6.53
N ASP A 215 14.21 12.89 -7.74
CA ASP A 215 14.99 12.73 -8.97
C ASP A 215 14.88 14.00 -9.82
N ILE A 216 16.00 14.48 -10.35
CA ILE A 216 16.09 15.66 -11.21
C ILE A 216 16.98 15.35 -12.42
N GLN A 217 16.46 15.65 -13.61
CA GLN A 217 17.27 15.74 -14.83
C GLN A 217 17.18 17.17 -15.35
N GLY A 218 18.32 17.83 -15.57
CA GLY A 218 18.36 19.24 -15.91
C GLY A 218 19.72 19.68 -16.41
N HIS A 219 20.00 20.96 -16.25
CA HIS A 219 21.34 21.50 -16.41
C HIS A 219 21.72 22.42 -15.26
N ILE A 220 23.01 22.53 -15.02
CA ILE A 220 23.60 23.54 -14.16
C ILE A 220 23.99 24.75 -15.02
N ASP A 221 23.75 25.96 -14.51
CA ASP A 221 24.33 27.20 -15.05
C ASP A 221 25.35 27.76 -14.05
N TYR A 222 26.62 27.65 -14.40
CA TYR A 222 27.75 28.23 -13.66
C TYR A 222 28.59 29.06 -14.64
N PHE A 223 28.63 30.39 -14.46
CA PHE A 223 29.41 31.30 -15.30
C PHE A 223 29.29 31.04 -16.82
N GLN A 224 28.08 30.79 -17.33
CA GLN A 224 27.79 30.52 -18.76
C GLN A 224 28.27 29.16 -19.29
N THR A 225 28.66 28.23 -18.41
CA THR A 225 28.83 26.82 -18.77
C THR A 225 27.55 26.04 -18.50
N TYR A 226 27.02 25.41 -19.54
CA TYR A 226 25.84 24.55 -19.49
C TYR A 226 26.28 23.10 -19.33
N GLU A 227 26.07 22.54 -18.15
CA GLU A 227 26.34 21.12 -17.89
C GLU A 227 25.03 20.38 -17.61
N ASN A 228 24.72 19.37 -18.43
CA ASN A 228 23.56 18.53 -18.17
C ASN A 228 23.82 17.63 -16.96
N VAL A 229 22.85 17.57 -16.05
CA VAL A 229 22.93 16.77 -14.82
C VAL A 229 21.75 15.83 -14.69
N THR A 230 22.00 14.67 -14.09
CA THR A 230 20.99 13.74 -13.60
C THR A 230 21.38 13.38 -12.18
N VAL A 231 20.57 13.83 -11.23
CA VAL A 231 20.90 13.78 -9.81
C VAL A 231 19.68 13.31 -9.02
N SER A 232 19.95 12.64 -7.91
CA SER A 232 18.90 12.13 -7.02
C SER A 232 19.36 12.11 -5.59
N ASP A 233 18.44 12.33 -4.66
CA ASP A 233 18.65 12.13 -3.23
C ASP A 233 17.49 11.35 -2.61
N VAL A 234 17.80 10.57 -1.57
CA VAL A 234 16.86 9.78 -0.78
C VAL A 234 16.98 10.15 0.68
N TRP A 235 15.85 10.49 1.31
CA TRP A 235 15.75 10.78 2.74
C TRP A 235 14.87 9.77 3.44
N ASN A 236 15.23 9.40 4.67
CA ASN A 236 14.37 8.57 5.51
C ASN A 236 13.33 9.41 6.26
N ASN A 237 12.37 8.72 6.88
CA ASN A 237 11.38 9.29 7.80
C ASN A 237 10.62 10.49 7.23
N PHE A 238 10.21 10.40 5.96
CA PHE A 238 9.42 11.44 5.32
C PHE A 238 7.97 11.37 5.79
N GLN A 239 7.49 12.47 6.36
CA GLN A 239 6.10 12.64 6.79
C GLN A 239 5.63 14.06 6.53
N ILE A 240 4.35 14.22 6.25
CA ILE A 240 3.70 15.54 6.28
C ILE A 240 2.54 15.48 7.26
N GLY A 241 2.29 16.59 7.98
CA GLY A 241 1.13 16.72 8.87
C GLY A 241 -0.21 16.62 8.12
N ASP A 242 -1.31 16.59 8.85
CA ASP A 242 -2.65 16.75 8.28
C ASP A 242 -2.94 18.23 7.93
N GLU A 243 -4.15 18.53 7.49
CA GLU A 243 -4.54 19.91 7.18
C GLU A 243 -4.50 20.84 8.40
N ASN A 244 -4.83 20.33 9.60
CA ASN A 244 -4.82 21.11 10.84
C ASN A 244 -3.39 21.51 11.22
N ALA A 245 -2.42 20.62 10.97
CA ALA A 245 -1.00 20.88 11.07
C ALA A 245 -0.42 21.60 9.82
N ASN A 246 -1.27 22.13 8.94
CA ASN A 246 -0.88 22.81 7.69
C ASN A 246 0.09 22.00 6.82
N TYR A 247 -0.06 20.67 6.81
CA TYR A 247 0.80 19.74 6.08
C TYR A 247 2.30 19.96 6.35
N THR A 248 2.67 20.31 7.57
CA THR A 248 4.06 20.60 7.96
C THR A 248 4.99 19.44 7.60
N LEU A 249 6.11 19.74 6.95
CA LEU A 249 7.08 18.74 6.48
C LEU A 249 7.96 18.25 7.62
N GLN A 250 8.06 16.94 7.77
CA GLN A 250 9.10 16.26 8.53
C GLN A 250 9.89 15.38 7.58
N VAL A 251 11.21 15.54 7.58
CA VAL A 251 12.11 14.74 6.76
C VAL A 251 13.34 14.43 7.58
N GLY A 252 13.77 13.17 7.52
CA GLY A 252 14.92 12.67 8.27
C GLY A 252 16.24 12.92 7.55
N ALA A 253 17.22 12.08 7.87
CA ALA A 253 18.57 12.19 7.33
C ALA A 253 18.62 11.77 5.87
N LEU A 254 19.55 12.37 5.13
CA LEU A 254 19.94 11.91 3.80
C LEU A 254 20.56 10.51 3.91
N VAL A 255 20.01 9.56 3.16
CA VAL A 255 20.41 8.15 3.15
C VAL A 255 21.38 7.86 2.01
N SER A 256 21.08 8.39 0.83
CA SER A 256 21.88 8.20 -0.36
C SER A 256 21.57 9.29 -1.38
N GLY A 257 22.46 9.46 -2.34
CA GLY A 257 22.24 10.37 -3.44
C GLY A 257 23.47 11.18 -3.80
N ASN A 258 23.30 11.99 -4.84
CA ASN A 258 24.31 12.86 -5.40
C ASN A 258 23.76 14.25 -5.73
N LEU A 259 22.53 14.56 -5.33
CA LEU A 259 21.95 15.89 -5.50
C LEU A 259 22.52 16.85 -4.44
N SER A 260 22.73 16.37 -3.21
CA SER A 260 23.41 17.13 -2.13
C SER A 260 24.93 16.92 -2.09
N GLN A 261 25.55 16.31 -3.11
CA GLN A 261 26.97 15.88 -3.07
C GLN A 261 28.00 17.01 -2.96
N TYR A 262 27.60 18.27 -3.16
CA TYR A 262 28.53 19.39 -3.13
C TYR A 262 28.61 20.10 -1.77
N GLN A 263 27.92 19.64 -0.71
CA GLN A 263 28.06 20.13 0.68
C GLN A 263 27.86 19.06 1.78
N SER A 264 28.27 19.40 3.00
CA SER A 264 28.05 18.65 4.25
C SER A 264 26.64 18.78 4.86
N ASP A 265 25.78 19.63 4.29
CA ASP A 265 24.45 19.90 4.83
C ASP A 265 23.35 19.43 3.87
N ASN A 266 22.36 18.76 4.46
CA ASN A 266 21.18 18.24 3.80
C ASN A 266 20.25 19.40 3.37
N ASP A 267 20.51 20.02 2.21
CA ASP A 267 19.87 21.27 1.78
C ASP A 267 18.32 21.18 1.76
N PHE A 268 17.75 20.07 1.30
CA PHE A 268 16.29 19.91 1.31
C PHE A 268 15.73 19.93 2.74
N GLN A 269 16.31 19.17 3.66
CA GLN A 269 15.88 19.17 5.06
C GLN A 269 16.14 20.53 5.72
N HIS A 270 17.29 21.15 5.44
CA HIS A 270 17.67 22.42 6.02
C HIS A 270 16.68 23.55 5.66
N PHE A 271 16.35 23.66 4.36
CA PHE A 271 15.52 24.75 3.84
C PHE A 271 14.01 24.47 3.82
N ASN A 272 13.57 23.24 4.06
CA ASN A 272 12.14 22.89 4.00
C ASN A 272 11.65 22.18 5.27
N GLY A 273 12.55 21.55 6.02
CA GLY A 273 12.21 20.77 7.20
C GLY A 273 11.51 21.61 8.26
N ASN A 274 10.46 21.05 8.85
CA ASN A 274 9.59 21.67 9.84
C ASN A 274 8.81 22.91 9.36
N MET A 275 8.84 23.22 8.06
CA MET A 275 8.05 24.31 7.51
C MET A 275 6.62 23.87 7.21
N PRO A 276 5.61 24.72 7.49
CA PRO A 276 4.25 24.47 7.04
C PRO A 276 4.15 24.64 5.52
N PHE A 277 3.24 23.89 4.90
CA PHE A 277 2.95 24.08 3.49
C PHE A 277 2.33 25.46 3.27
N SER A 278 2.70 26.13 2.18
CA SER A 278 2.17 27.43 1.80
C SER A 278 1.77 27.42 0.33
N THR A 279 0.68 28.11 0.01
CA THR A 279 0.09 28.31 -1.32
C THR A 279 -0.19 29.79 -1.52
N GLN A 280 -0.70 30.20 -2.68
CA GLN A 280 -0.94 31.63 -2.94
C GLN A 280 -1.94 32.30 -1.97
N ASP A 281 -2.83 31.51 -1.36
CA ASP A 281 -4.00 31.94 -0.59
C ASP A 281 -3.99 31.45 0.87
N ARG A 282 -3.05 30.57 1.26
CA ARG A 282 -2.88 30.11 2.65
C ARG A 282 -1.45 29.68 2.93
N GLY A 283 -0.89 30.11 4.06
CA GLY A 283 0.46 29.78 4.49
C GLY A 283 1.07 30.88 5.36
N THR A 284 2.39 30.89 5.51
CA THR A 284 3.12 32.01 6.12
C THR A 284 3.14 33.21 5.16
N THR A 285 3.34 34.43 5.66
CA THR A 285 3.40 35.64 4.80
C THR A 285 4.46 35.49 3.69
N SER A 286 5.67 35.04 4.06
CA SER A 286 6.76 34.79 3.11
C SER A 286 6.40 33.66 2.14
N GLY A 287 5.90 32.53 2.66
CA GLY A 287 5.54 31.36 1.84
C GLY A 287 4.42 31.66 0.83
N MET A 288 3.40 32.43 1.23
CA MET A 288 2.32 32.85 0.32
C MET A 288 2.82 33.76 -0.80
N SER A 289 3.78 34.65 -0.50
CA SER A 289 4.40 35.52 -1.51
C SER A 289 5.14 34.70 -2.56
N MET A 290 5.91 33.70 -2.11
CA MET A 290 6.67 32.81 -2.98
C MET A 290 5.76 31.91 -3.82
N ALA A 291 4.71 31.37 -3.22
CA ALA A 291 3.82 30.43 -3.89
C ALA A 291 3.05 31.01 -5.09
N ARG A 292 2.89 32.34 -5.15
CA ARG A 292 2.28 33.02 -6.30
C ARG A 292 3.07 32.84 -7.59
N SER A 293 4.40 32.81 -7.51
CA SER A 293 5.28 32.57 -8.67
C SER A 293 5.83 31.15 -8.73
N ASP A 294 6.01 30.51 -7.57
CA ASP A 294 6.83 29.30 -7.43
C ASP A 294 6.03 28.06 -6.98
N GLY A 295 4.69 28.16 -6.93
CA GLY A 295 3.81 27.04 -6.57
C GLY A 295 3.73 26.75 -5.08
N GLY A 296 2.82 25.87 -4.70
CA GLY A 296 2.66 25.49 -3.30
C GLY A 296 3.86 24.68 -2.81
N TRP A 297 4.43 25.02 -1.65
CA TRP A 297 5.63 24.37 -1.12
C TRP A 297 5.86 24.63 0.39
N TRP A 298 6.84 23.93 0.98
CA TRP A 298 7.32 24.09 2.35
C TRP A 298 8.45 25.14 2.44
N TYR A 299 8.10 26.42 2.28
CA TYR A 299 9.10 27.50 2.24
C TYR A 299 9.67 27.88 3.61
N GLN A 300 11.00 27.94 3.72
CA GLN A 300 11.73 28.64 4.79
C GLN A 300 12.18 30.03 4.29
N ASP A 301 11.61 31.10 4.86
CA ASP A 301 11.89 32.49 4.48
C ASP A 301 11.79 32.78 2.96
N THR A 302 12.71 33.55 2.40
CA THR A 302 12.80 33.88 0.96
C THR A 302 13.64 32.86 0.18
N THR A 303 13.98 31.72 0.80
CA THR A 303 14.72 30.67 0.11
C THR A 303 13.79 29.94 -0.85
N LYS A 304 14.30 29.61 -2.03
CA LYS A 304 13.58 28.81 -3.01
C LYS A 304 14.20 27.42 -2.92
N THR A 305 13.50 26.39 -2.46
CA THR A 305 13.97 25.01 -2.69
C THR A 305 12.82 24.15 -3.19
N SER A 306 12.12 24.69 -4.21
CA SER A 306 10.83 24.18 -4.68
C SER A 306 10.92 23.54 -6.06
N LEU A 307 10.26 22.39 -6.20
CA LEU A 307 10.04 21.70 -7.48
C LEU A 307 8.71 22.08 -8.14
N ASN A 308 7.93 22.96 -7.50
CA ASN A 308 6.59 23.35 -7.96
C ASN A 308 6.59 24.69 -8.69
N GLY A 309 7.77 25.27 -8.93
CA GLY A 309 7.94 26.50 -9.68
C GLY A 309 7.54 26.41 -11.15
N LYS A 310 7.62 27.57 -11.83
CA LYS A 310 7.36 27.67 -13.26
C LYS A 310 8.35 26.79 -14.05
N PHE A 311 7.81 25.96 -14.94
CA PHE A 311 8.60 25.02 -15.73
C PHE A 311 9.61 25.75 -16.63
N GLY A 312 10.85 25.23 -16.72
CA GLY A 312 11.93 25.86 -17.48
C GLY A 312 12.41 27.22 -16.94
N SER A 313 11.91 27.68 -15.79
CA SER A 313 12.47 28.81 -15.06
C SER A 313 13.45 28.34 -13.99
N VAL A 314 14.01 29.24 -13.19
CA VAL A 314 14.94 28.90 -12.11
C VAL A 314 14.26 27.94 -11.12
N PHE A 315 14.72 26.70 -11.08
CA PHE A 315 14.52 25.81 -9.94
C PHE A 315 15.78 25.88 -9.09
N PHE A 316 15.62 25.65 -7.80
CA PHE A 316 16.57 26.13 -6.82
C PHE A 316 16.86 24.93 -5.93
N PHE A 317 17.90 24.19 -6.25
CA PHE A 317 18.63 23.43 -5.23
C PHE A 317 19.87 24.26 -5.03
N TRP A 318 19.86 25.07 -3.98
CA TRP A 318 21.02 25.86 -3.64
C TRP A 318 22.06 24.91 -3.08
N VAL A 319 23.23 24.86 -3.68
CA VAL A 319 24.37 24.13 -3.14
C VAL A 319 25.46 25.15 -2.85
N ARG A 320 25.91 25.30 -1.59
CA ARG A 320 26.97 26.27 -1.26
C ARG A 320 28.38 25.71 -1.58
N PHE A 321 29.25 26.61 -2.03
CA PHE A 321 30.71 26.67 -1.93
C PHE A 321 31.67 25.55 -2.39
N HIS A 322 32.52 25.98 -3.32
CA HIS A 322 33.99 25.86 -3.27
C HIS A 322 34.59 26.65 -2.10
N ALA A 323 35.77 26.24 -1.62
CA ALA A 323 36.51 26.85 -0.49
C ALA A 323 36.92 28.33 -0.67
N ASP A 324 36.61 28.97 -1.80
CA ASP A 324 37.03 30.31 -2.18
C ASP A 324 35.99 31.42 -1.95
N GLY A 325 34.76 31.07 -1.53
CA GLY A 325 33.74 32.07 -1.20
C GLY A 325 32.92 32.60 -2.40
N SER A 326 32.85 31.90 -3.54
CA SER A 326 31.98 32.25 -4.68
C SER A 326 30.54 31.64 -4.63
N ASP A 327 29.55 32.39 -5.14
CA ASP A 327 28.08 32.16 -5.06
C ASP A 327 27.56 30.77 -5.51
N GLY A 328 26.38 30.38 -5.00
CA GLY A 328 25.77 29.05 -5.16
C GLY A 328 25.33 28.66 -6.59
N VAL A 329 25.22 27.35 -6.83
CA VAL A 329 24.90 26.75 -8.14
C VAL A 329 23.39 26.54 -8.32
N TRP A 330 22.87 26.81 -9.52
CA TRP A 330 21.46 26.59 -9.89
C TRP A 330 21.28 25.33 -10.73
N ILE A 331 20.26 24.53 -10.44
CA ILE A 331 19.83 23.41 -11.31
C ILE A 331 18.51 23.78 -11.99
N PHE A 332 18.49 23.72 -13.31
CA PHE A 332 17.33 23.93 -14.16
C PHE A 332 16.80 22.59 -14.69
N PRO A 333 15.82 21.95 -14.02
CA PRO A 333 15.24 20.69 -14.42
C PRO A 333 14.49 20.79 -15.75
N TYR A 334 14.81 19.86 -16.63
CA TYR A 334 13.94 19.43 -17.72
C TYR A 334 12.86 18.49 -17.19
N THR A 335 13.19 17.65 -16.22
CA THR A 335 12.24 16.78 -15.53
C THR A 335 12.53 16.72 -14.03
N SER A 336 11.50 16.51 -13.23
CA SER A 336 11.63 16.25 -11.80
C SER A 336 10.55 15.31 -11.29
N GLN A 337 10.88 14.51 -10.28
CA GLN A 337 9.97 13.59 -9.63
C GLN A 337 10.21 13.55 -8.13
N MET A 338 9.13 13.47 -7.36
CA MET A 338 9.17 13.13 -5.94
C MET A 338 8.41 11.84 -5.74
N MET A 339 9.00 10.89 -5.02
CA MET A 339 8.46 9.54 -4.87
C MET A 339 8.62 9.01 -3.46
N LEU A 340 7.65 8.21 -3.02
CA LEU A 340 7.63 7.60 -1.71
C LEU A 340 7.77 6.08 -1.81
N ARG A 341 8.56 5.49 -0.92
CA ARG A 341 8.65 4.04 -0.74
C ARG A 341 9.01 3.73 0.70
N ARG A 342 8.34 2.76 1.31
CA ARG A 342 8.71 2.23 2.63
C ARG A 342 9.98 1.38 2.52
N SER A 343 10.76 1.34 3.60
CA SER A 343 11.86 0.37 3.70
C SER A 343 11.31 -1.03 3.95
N SER A 344 12.06 -2.05 3.51
CA SER A 344 11.74 -3.47 3.71
C SER A 344 11.80 -3.89 5.18
#